data_AF-A0A843DS85-F1
#
_entry.id   AF-A0A843DS85-F1
#
_cell.length_a   1.000
_cell.length_b   1.000
_cell.length_c   1.000
_cell.angle_alpha   90.00
_cell.angle_beta   90.00
_cell.angle_gamma   90.00
#
_symmetry.space_group_name_H-M   'P 1'
#
loop_
_entity.id
_entity.type
_entity.pdbx_description
1 polymer ?
#
loop_
_entity_poly.entity_id
_entity_poly.type
_entity_poly.pdbx_seq_one_letter_code
_entity_poly.pdbx_strand_id
1 'polypeptide(L)'
;MGEATFEKTEFTGEFDYSVLVGCLSCFDFVSDTGTFFKWLHATYPDIKDAVILDGYKYVIDLFIGMIANSLKDSDGVDLNDHDIMFDRALFHGVAPDETQPINYLGKLFVILQKRVEEVKATVNTQQFRGLVKKINSEIISVFRNYVEANSINASPFSNEEGKLWCMRAFVWVFLVDIRSEVPQAHIFNPLHSSRPEDVIEEGTPEFDLLEYQLYEEDTILCGFCYVLEYLLNKIFPNYLNNEMLTRLHTAENWKAVDLFYSNLHNDFFTEGKEEYMWAWYFHIFNAQSPIQNEVLTPILQEYKEPQLSLTEQLEQIFLWYDIGFLDASSNSFTGHVTFTTLLDGIVKNRMAVSNPDPIQVRVIKHPTYDGNYYSYALLIERYGLNTDYSGWIVCYSCSTDFSGTGGYYNDVIQDKLEEYESMLEIKEYSVDEIQFKRFCLERDVSSKEDIIGQQLSELEYMKLVVSEYKEKIHGFNRDSKVLLDKIESARGLITELLTYYHKSQELTESIDWNVTQKSNELDVIYSVDDEKSMIIECKYSDHIDLEDEFRKLAKKINECTIFGKKPDGVFYFYHRLRPKTEILYSQLMDQYRREGVVIQDYVVLSDVLKEGKSNQSIWNGKKLDKVNYLMKE
;
A
#
# COMPACT_ATOMS: atom_id res chain seq x y z
N MET A 1 0.24 44.72 54.41
CA MET A 1 -0.29 43.44 53.93
C MET A 1 -1.80 43.56 53.95
N GLY A 2 -2.38 44.00 52.84
CA GLY A 2 -3.84 43.96 52.64
C GLY A 2 -4.10 42.74 51.77
N GLU A 3 -4.80 41.75 52.32
CA GLU A 3 -5.29 40.60 51.57
C GLU A 3 -6.36 41.08 50.59
N ALA A 4 -6.01 41.14 49.30
CA ALA A 4 -7.00 41.16 48.25
C ALA A 4 -7.56 39.74 48.12
N THR A 5 -8.69 39.49 48.80
CA THR A 5 -9.53 38.33 48.51
C THR A 5 -10.13 38.51 47.12
N PHE A 6 -9.51 37.92 46.12
CA PHE A 6 -10.14 37.74 44.82
C PHE A 6 -11.16 36.61 44.96
N GLU A 7 -12.42 36.96 44.72
CA GLU A 7 -13.49 35.97 44.52
C GLU A 7 -13.05 35.02 43.41
N LYS A 8 -13.07 33.72 43.70
CA LYS A 8 -13.04 32.68 42.67
C LYS A 8 -14.25 32.92 41.76
N THR A 9 -14.05 33.62 40.66
CA THR A 9 -14.91 33.44 39.49
C THR A 9 -14.82 31.96 39.14
N GLU A 10 -15.97 31.28 39.19
CA GLU A 10 -16.16 29.96 38.60
C GLU A 10 -15.76 30.07 37.12
N PHE A 11 -14.50 29.75 36.82
CA PHE A 11 -14.05 29.58 35.45
C PHE A 11 -14.70 28.29 34.95
N THR A 12 -15.83 28.44 34.26
CA THR A 12 -16.35 27.42 33.37
C THR A 12 -15.28 27.19 32.29
N GLY A 13 -14.78 25.96 32.17
CA GLY A 13 -13.69 25.62 31.25
C GLY A 13 -14.07 25.86 29.79
N GLU A 14 -13.82 27.07 29.31
CA GLU A 14 -14.07 27.50 27.93
C GLU A 14 -12.72 27.63 27.21
N PHE A 15 -12.42 26.64 26.35
CA PHE A 15 -11.57 26.71 25.16
C PHE A 15 -10.33 27.63 25.23
N ASP A 16 -9.16 27.10 25.62
CA ASP A 16 -7.90 27.86 25.64
C ASP A 16 -7.25 27.98 24.25
N TYR A 17 -6.97 29.20 23.82
CA TYR A 17 -6.27 29.57 22.57
C TYR A 17 -4.84 30.09 22.82
N SER A 18 -4.33 30.10 24.05
CA SER A 18 -3.07 30.76 24.41
C SER A 18 -1.86 30.17 23.69
N VAL A 19 -1.77 28.84 23.59
CA VAL A 19 -0.68 28.17 22.85
C VAL A 19 -0.77 28.49 21.36
N LEU A 20 -1.98 28.42 20.78
CA LEU A 20 -2.21 28.73 19.37
C LEU A 20 -1.87 30.20 19.05
N VAL A 21 -2.28 31.16 19.90
CA VAL A 21 -1.94 32.58 19.78
C VAL A 21 -0.43 32.79 19.83
N GLY A 22 0.25 32.16 20.79
CA GLY A 22 1.71 32.25 20.92
C GLY A 22 2.43 31.70 19.70
N CYS A 23 2.02 30.51 19.25
CA CYS A 23 2.56 29.84 18.07
C CYS A 23 2.37 30.66 16.79
N LEU A 24 1.13 31.12 16.51
CA LEU A 24 0.81 31.94 15.34
C LEU A 24 1.57 33.27 15.34
N SER A 25 1.67 33.94 16.50
CA SER A 25 2.37 35.22 16.62
C SER A 25 3.88 35.06 16.43
N CYS A 26 4.47 33.98 16.94
CA CYS A 26 5.87 33.64 16.67
C CYS A 26 6.08 33.25 15.20
N PHE A 27 5.12 32.55 14.57
CA PHE A 27 5.18 32.19 13.16
C PHE A 27 5.28 33.41 12.24
N ASP A 28 4.70 34.56 12.62
CA ASP A 28 4.80 35.79 11.84
C ASP A 28 6.24 36.27 11.67
N PHE A 29 7.06 36.10 12.72
CA PHE A 29 8.47 36.45 12.65
C PHE A 29 9.25 35.46 11.78
N VAL A 30 9.04 34.16 11.96
CA VAL A 30 9.79 33.14 11.22
C VAL A 30 9.29 32.94 9.78
N SER A 31 8.07 33.34 9.45
CA SER A 31 7.56 33.28 8.08
C SER A 31 7.98 34.47 7.21
N ASP A 32 8.39 35.60 7.82
CA ASP A 32 9.09 36.70 7.14
C ASP A 32 10.57 36.35 6.93
N THR A 33 10.76 35.33 6.09
CA THR A 33 12.07 34.83 5.68
C THR A 33 12.94 35.93 5.07
N GLY A 34 12.36 36.91 4.37
CA GLY A 34 13.11 38.03 3.80
C GLY A 34 13.79 38.90 4.87
N THR A 35 13.04 39.25 5.92
CA THR A 35 13.59 40.01 7.04
C THR A 35 14.62 39.19 7.83
N PHE A 36 14.37 37.90 8.04
CA PHE A 36 15.33 37.01 8.72
C PHE A 36 16.68 36.96 7.98
N PHE A 37 16.71 36.64 6.68
CA PHE A 37 17.99 36.54 5.96
C PHE A 37 18.69 37.90 5.84
N LYS A 38 17.94 39.00 5.76
CA LYS A 38 18.52 40.35 5.81
C LYS A 38 19.19 40.62 7.17
N TRP A 39 18.56 40.21 8.27
CA TRP A 39 19.16 40.29 9.60
C TRP A 39 20.39 39.39 9.71
N LEU A 40 20.31 38.14 9.25
CA LEU A 40 21.41 37.18 9.29
C LEU A 40 22.66 37.75 8.60
N HIS A 41 22.54 38.25 7.38
CA HIS A 41 23.69 38.80 6.66
C HIS A 41 24.23 40.11 7.24
N ALA A 42 23.39 40.88 7.94
CA ALA A 42 23.83 42.10 8.60
C ALA A 42 24.60 41.79 9.90
N THR A 43 24.16 40.79 10.65
CA THR A 43 24.73 40.40 11.95
C THR A 43 25.91 39.43 11.79
N TYR A 44 25.81 38.50 10.82
CA TYR A 44 26.73 37.40 10.57
C TYR A 44 27.09 37.32 9.07
N PRO A 45 27.91 38.26 8.55
CA PRO A 45 28.20 38.37 7.13
C PRO A 45 28.92 37.15 6.52
N ASP A 46 29.58 36.34 7.35
CA ASP A 46 30.32 35.15 6.93
C ASP A 46 29.44 33.89 6.82
N ILE A 47 28.22 33.92 7.35
CA ILE A 47 27.28 32.79 7.32
C ILE A 47 26.55 32.76 5.98
N LYS A 48 26.60 31.60 5.31
CA LYS A 48 25.93 31.36 4.03
C LYS A 48 24.55 30.78 4.27
N ASP A 49 23.58 31.18 3.45
CA ASP A 49 22.20 30.66 3.51
C ASP A 49 22.12 29.12 3.53
N ALA A 50 22.93 28.46 2.70
CA ALA A 50 22.92 27.00 2.59
C ALA A 50 23.29 26.29 3.89
N VAL A 51 24.06 26.93 4.78
CA VAL A 51 24.47 26.33 6.06
C VAL A 51 23.31 26.29 7.05
N ILE A 52 22.40 27.25 6.97
CA ILE A 52 21.31 27.41 7.94
C ILE A 52 19.96 26.93 7.42
N LEU A 53 19.86 26.61 6.13
CA LEU A 53 18.59 26.37 5.47
C LEU A 53 17.86 25.17 6.07
N ASP A 54 18.56 24.08 6.34
CA ASP A 54 17.94 22.85 6.87
C ASP A 54 17.43 23.04 8.30
N GLY A 55 18.20 23.73 9.15
CA GLY A 55 17.70 24.13 10.47
C GLY A 55 16.51 25.08 10.42
N TYR A 56 16.44 25.96 9.42
CA TYR A 56 15.28 26.83 9.25
C TYR A 56 14.05 26.07 8.76
N LYS A 57 14.20 25.12 7.83
CA LYS A 57 13.11 24.21 7.44
C LYS A 57 12.59 23.44 8.65
N TYR A 58 13.49 22.94 9.49
CA TYR A 58 13.13 22.24 10.72
C TYR A 58 12.33 23.13 11.67
N VAL A 59 12.71 24.39 11.88
CA VAL A 59 11.89 25.31 12.68
C VAL A 59 10.49 25.51 12.08
N ILE A 60 10.37 25.66 10.76
CA ILE A 60 9.05 25.78 10.11
C ILE A 60 8.20 24.53 10.34
N ASP A 61 8.79 23.34 10.25
CA ASP A 61 8.12 22.07 10.58
C ASP A 61 7.60 22.08 12.02
N LEU A 62 8.44 22.41 13.01
CA LEU A 62 8.04 22.50 14.42
C LEU A 62 6.86 23.44 14.64
N PHE A 63 6.86 24.61 13.98
CA PHE A 63 5.75 25.56 14.09
C PHE A 63 4.46 25.02 13.48
N ILE A 64 4.52 24.41 12.30
CA ILE A 64 3.32 23.84 11.65
C ILE A 64 2.78 22.68 12.48
N GLY A 65 3.67 21.83 13.01
CA GLY A 65 3.32 20.76 13.95
C GLY A 65 2.64 21.28 15.21
N MET A 66 3.16 22.34 15.83
CA MET A 66 2.54 22.92 17.02
C MET A 66 1.20 23.61 16.74
N ILE A 67 1.00 24.16 15.54
CA ILE A 67 -0.32 24.63 15.12
C ILE A 67 -1.28 23.45 15.03
N ALA A 68 -0.88 22.34 14.40
CA ALA A 68 -1.67 21.11 14.34
C ALA A 68 -1.99 20.59 15.74
N ASN A 69 -1.00 20.49 16.64
CA ASN A 69 -1.21 20.04 18.02
C ASN A 69 -2.18 20.95 18.77
N SER A 70 -2.03 22.27 18.64
CA SER A 70 -2.92 23.23 19.29
C SER A 70 -4.36 23.13 18.77
N LEU A 71 -4.55 22.74 17.50
CA LEU A 71 -5.88 22.51 16.93
C LEU A 71 -6.50 21.18 17.39
N LYS A 72 -5.68 20.16 17.68
CA LYS A 72 -6.12 18.87 18.22
C LYS A 72 -6.55 18.98 19.69
N ASP A 73 -5.72 19.63 20.51
CA ASP A 73 -5.90 19.69 21.95
C ASP A 73 -6.84 20.81 22.41
N SER A 74 -7.21 21.73 21.50
CA SER A 74 -8.17 22.78 21.83
C SER A 74 -9.57 22.21 21.75
N ASP A 75 -10.23 22.14 22.92
CA ASP A 75 -11.67 21.93 23.02
C ASP A 75 -12.45 22.95 22.14
N GLY A 76 -11.85 24.09 21.80
CA GLY A 76 -12.42 25.18 20.99
C GLY A 76 -12.37 24.96 19.49
N VAL A 77 -12.40 23.71 19.05
CA VAL A 77 -12.31 23.30 17.66
C VAL A 77 -13.42 22.30 17.41
N ASP A 78 -14.55 22.78 16.87
CA ASP A 78 -15.73 21.95 16.52
C ASP A 78 -15.51 21.30 15.15
N LEU A 79 -14.31 20.77 14.95
CA LEU A 79 -13.91 20.00 13.76
C LEU A 79 -13.96 18.50 14.03
N ASN A 80 -14.27 18.12 15.27
CA ASN A 80 -14.31 16.75 15.78
C ASN A 80 -15.73 16.19 15.63
N ASP A 81 -16.16 15.96 14.38
CA ASP A 81 -16.93 14.74 14.18
C ASP A 81 -15.99 13.60 14.63
N HIS A 82 -16.33 12.91 15.72
CA HIS A 82 -15.47 11.88 16.32
C HIS A 82 -15.03 10.88 15.25
N ASP A 83 -13.78 10.98 14.82
CA ASP A 83 -13.14 10.07 13.89
C ASP A 83 -12.22 9.19 14.70
N ILE A 84 -12.80 8.17 15.33
CA ILE A 84 -12.07 7.22 16.16
C ILE A 84 -10.88 6.63 15.40
N MET A 85 -10.99 6.45 14.09
CA MET A 85 -9.91 5.94 13.27
C MET A 85 -8.76 6.93 13.24
N PHE A 86 -9.00 8.21 12.94
CA PHE A 86 -7.93 9.20 12.95
C PHE A 86 -7.31 9.39 14.34
N ASP A 87 -8.12 9.40 15.40
CA ASP A 87 -7.64 9.51 16.77
C ASP A 87 -6.74 8.33 17.16
N ARG A 88 -7.11 7.10 16.76
CA ARG A 88 -6.28 5.90 16.97
C ARG A 88 -5.03 5.91 16.11
N ALA A 89 -5.10 6.42 14.89
CA ALA A 89 -3.93 6.60 14.04
C ALA A 89 -2.88 7.46 14.77
N LEU A 90 -3.28 8.64 15.26
CA LEU A 90 -2.39 9.52 16.01
C LEU A 90 -1.87 8.88 17.30
N PHE A 91 -2.71 8.13 18.02
CA PHE A 91 -2.28 7.42 19.23
C PHE A 91 -1.20 6.37 18.94
N HIS A 92 -1.31 5.66 17.82
CA HIS A 92 -0.33 4.68 17.35
C HIS A 92 0.84 5.31 16.59
N GLY A 93 0.90 6.64 16.51
CA GLY A 93 1.95 7.34 15.81
C GLY A 93 1.89 7.18 14.29
N VAL A 94 0.72 6.95 13.71
CA VAL A 94 0.57 6.81 12.27
C VAL A 94 0.58 8.20 11.65
N ALA A 95 1.40 8.38 10.62
CA ALA A 95 1.46 9.63 9.88
C ALA A 95 0.10 9.96 9.22
N PRO A 96 -0.35 11.23 9.20
CA PRO A 96 -1.67 11.56 8.65
C PRO A 96 -1.90 11.09 7.21
N ASP A 97 -0.89 11.14 6.34
CA ASP A 97 -0.96 10.69 4.94
C ASP A 97 -1.00 9.17 4.75
N GLU A 98 -0.80 8.39 5.81
CA GLU A 98 -1.04 6.94 5.85
C GLU A 98 -2.47 6.60 6.34
N THR A 99 -3.33 7.61 6.45
CA THR A 99 -4.72 7.46 6.89
C THR A 99 -5.69 8.00 5.85
N GLN A 100 -6.95 7.57 5.91
CA GLN A 100 -8.05 8.18 5.14
C GLN A 100 -9.06 8.85 6.10
N PRO A 101 -8.71 10.01 6.67
CA PRO A 101 -9.55 10.67 7.67
C PRO A 101 -10.85 11.15 7.05
N ILE A 102 -11.96 10.92 7.77
CA ILE A 102 -13.29 11.36 7.33
C ILE A 102 -13.59 12.76 7.88
N ASN A 103 -13.06 13.11 9.05
CA ASN A 103 -13.27 14.42 9.66
C ASN A 103 -12.41 15.54 9.03
N TYR A 104 -12.75 16.78 9.34
CA TYR A 104 -12.07 17.96 8.78
C TYR A 104 -10.67 18.15 9.36
N LEU A 105 -10.47 17.81 10.63
CA LEU A 105 -9.18 17.93 11.32
C LEU A 105 -8.12 17.02 10.69
N GLY A 106 -8.43 15.74 10.47
CA GLY A 106 -7.51 14.80 9.86
C GLY A 106 -7.19 15.15 8.41
N LYS A 107 -8.18 15.59 7.63
CA LYS A 107 -7.95 16.11 6.26
C LYS A 107 -7.01 17.31 6.25
N LEU A 108 -7.16 18.22 7.22
CA LEU A 108 -6.25 19.35 7.39
C LEU A 108 -4.84 18.85 7.74
N PHE A 109 -4.69 17.84 8.60
CA PHE A 109 -3.37 17.32 8.99
C PHE A 109 -2.64 16.69 7.81
N VAL A 110 -3.35 15.97 6.93
CA VAL A 110 -2.79 15.47 5.66
C VAL A 110 -2.25 16.63 4.80
N ILE A 111 -2.98 17.74 4.71
CA ILE A 111 -2.55 18.93 3.96
C ILE A 111 -1.32 19.56 4.62
N LEU A 112 -1.33 19.75 5.95
CA LEU A 112 -0.23 20.36 6.70
C LEU A 112 1.05 19.53 6.58
N GLN A 113 0.96 18.22 6.77
CA GLN A 113 2.08 17.30 6.63
C GLN A 113 2.68 17.38 5.23
N LYS A 114 1.84 17.35 4.18
CA LYS A 114 2.30 17.54 2.80
C LYS A 114 3.03 18.87 2.60
N ARG A 115 2.54 19.97 3.19
CA ARG A 115 3.23 21.28 3.11
C ARG A 115 4.57 21.26 3.83
N VAL A 116 4.68 20.57 4.96
CA VAL A 116 5.94 20.35 5.67
C VAL A 116 6.92 19.57 4.79
N GLU A 117 6.48 18.49 4.15
CA GLU A 117 7.32 17.70 3.25
C GLU A 117 7.78 18.50 2.02
N GLU A 118 6.91 19.35 1.46
CA GLU A 118 7.29 20.31 0.42
C GLU A 118 8.38 21.29 0.91
N VAL A 119 8.34 21.73 2.17
CA VAL A 119 9.34 22.62 2.79
C VAL A 119 10.67 21.89 2.96
N LYS A 120 10.65 20.69 3.53
CA LYS A 120 11.83 19.83 3.70
C LYS A 120 12.54 19.58 2.37
N ALA A 121 11.77 19.31 1.31
CA ALA A 121 12.26 19.02 -0.03
C ALA A 121 12.86 20.23 -0.79
N THR A 122 12.74 21.46 -0.29
CA THR A 122 13.31 22.64 -0.98
C THR A 122 14.84 22.59 -1.03
N VAL A 123 15.44 22.85 -2.19
CA VAL A 123 16.91 22.72 -2.34
C VAL A 123 17.66 24.04 -2.17
N ASN A 124 16.94 25.16 -2.11
CA ASN A 124 17.55 26.48 -1.94
C ASN A 124 16.62 27.47 -1.27
N THR A 125 17.20 28.57 -0.79
CA THR A 125 16.51 29.63 -0.08
C THR A 125 15.37 30.25 -0.88
N GLN A 126 15.51 30.45 -2.20
CA GLN A 126 14.46 31.09 -2.99
C GLN A 126 13.18 30.25 -3.04
N GLN A 127 13.33 28.94 -3.25
CA GLN A 127 12.21 27.99 -3.21
C GLN A 127 11.58 27.95 -1.82
N PHE A 128 12.40 27.82 -0.78
CA PHE A 128 11.97 27.85 0.62
C PHE A 128 11.15 29.10 0.95
N ARG A 129 11.67 30.30 0.63
CA ARG A 129 10.97 31.57 0.85
C ARG A 129 9.62 31.62 0.13
N GLY A 130 9.58 31.16 -1.12
CA GLY A 130 8.35 31.11 -1.91
C GLY A 130 7.29 30.22 -1.27
N LEU A 131 7.70 29.06 -0.78
CA LEU A 131 6.79 28.08 -0.16
C LEU A 131 6.33 28.51 1.23
N VAL A 132 7.21 28.99 2.11
CA VAL A 132 6.83 29.50 3.44
C VAL A 132 5.87 30.68 3.31
N LYS A 133 6.11 31.59 2.37
CA LYS A 133 5.19 32.69 2.07
C LYS A 133 3.81 32.17 1.65
N LYS A 134 3.78 31.16 0.79
CA LYS A 134 2.55 30.52 0.30
C LYS A 134 1.77 29.88 1.46
N ILE A 135 2.43 29.06 2.28
CA ILE A 135 1.85 28.44 3.49
C ILE A 135 1.27 29.51 4.42
N ASN A 136 2.02 30.58 4.67
CA ASN A 136 1.56 31.68 5.50
C ASN A 136 0.29 32.34 4.97
N SER A 137 0.22 32.62 3.65
CA SER A 137 -0.91 33.32 3.04
C SER A 137 -2.14 32.46 2.77
N GLU A 138 -1.97 31.15 2.55
CA GLU A 138 -3.07 30.25 2.17
C GLU A 138 -3.64 29.51 3.38
N ILE A 139 -2.81 29.22 4.39
CA ILE A 139 -3.18 28.38 5.53
C ILE A 139 -3.09 29.18 6.83
N ILE A 140 -1.91 29.66 7.21
CA ILE A 140 -1.71 30.22 8.56
C ILE A 140 -2.51 31.50 8.79
N SER A 141 -2.64 32.35 7.78
CA SER A 141 -3.45 33.57 7.89
C SER A 141 -4.93 33.29 8.14
N VAL A 142 -5.45 32.13 7.71
CA VAL A 142 -6.85 31.74 7.98
C VAL A 142 -7.06 31.58 9.48
N PHE A 143 -6.18 30.79 10.13
CA PHE A 143 -6.21 30.59 11.58
C PHE A 143 -5.95 31.89 12.34
N ARG A 144 -4.95 32.68 11.91
CA ARG A 144 -4.65 33.98 12.54
C ARG A 144 -5.85 34.91 12.52
N ASN A 145 -6.46 35.12 11.35
CA ASN A 145 -7.60 36.01 11.22
C ASN A 145 -8.78 35.53 12.07
N TYR A 146 -8.99 34.21 12.14
CA TYR A 146 -10.04 33.63 12.98
C TYR A 146 -9.77 33.86 14.47
N VAL A 147 -8.57 33.54 14.96
CA VAL A 147 -8.16 33.71 16.36
C VAL A 147 -8.20 35.18 16.76
N GLU A 148 -7.76 36.10 15.90
CA GLU A 148 -7.82 37.54 16.18
C GLU A 148 -9.25 38.06 16.26
N ALA A 149 -10.17 37.49 15.50
CA ALA A 149 -11.58 37.89 15.51
C ALA A 149 -12.39 37.27 16.66
N ASN A 150 -11.96 36.11 17.18
CA ASN A 150 -12.77 35.29 18.10
C ASN A 150 -12.08 34.92 19.41
N SER A 151 -10.93 35.51 19.74
CA SER A 151 -10.30 35.33 21.06
C SER A 151 -10.63 36.48 22.00
N ILE A 152 -10.95 36.16 23.25
CA ILE A 152 -11.02 37.12 24.36
C ILE A 152 -9.77 36.94 25.20
N ASN A 153 -9.08 38.05 25.47
CA ASN A 153 -8.09 38.08 26.53
C ASN A 153 -8.80 38.03 27.89
N ALA A 154 -8.66 36.89 28.58
CA ALA A 154 -9.21 36.62 29.90
C ALA A 154 -8.29 37.09 31.04
N SER A 155 -7.12 37.63 30.72
CA SER A 155 -6.10 38.08 31.67
C SER A 155 -6.22 39.59 31.98
N PRO A 156 -5.57 40.09 33.04
CA PRO A 156 -5.51 41.53 33.32
C PRO A 156 -4.58 42.31 32.37
N PHE A 157 -3.83 41.62 31.49
CA PHE A 157 -2.92 42.26 30.54
C PHE A 157 -3.69 42.89 29.38
N SER A 158 -3.11 43.90 28.72
CA SER A 158 -3.61 44.33 27.42
C SER A 158 -3.47 43.21 26.38
N ASN A 159 -4.24 43.24 25.28
CA ASN A 159 -4.13 42.20 24.24
C ASN A 159 -2.70 42.06 23.69
N GLU A 160 -1.98 43.17 23.51
CA GLU A 160 -0.59 43.12 23.02
C GLU A 160 0.37 42.52 24.06
N GLU A 161 0.21 42.88 25.33
CA GLU A 161 0.99 42.28 26.42
C GLU A 161 0.67 40.78 26.58
N GLY A 162 -0.61 40.40 26.50
CA GLY A 162 -1.05 39.01 26.53
C GLY A 162 -0.48 38.20 25.36
N LYS A 163 -0.54 38.73 24.13
CA LYS A 163 0.07 38.09 22.95
C LYS A 163 1.58 37.90 23.15
N LEU A 164 2.27 38.94 23.61
CA LEU A 164 3.70 38.85 23.92
C LEU A 164 3.99 37.79 24.99
N TRP A 165 3.13 37.65 26.00
CA TRP A 165 3.26 36.57 26.99
C TRP A 165 3.08 35.19 26.38
N CYS A 166 2.05 34.96 25.57
CA CYS A 166 1.84 33.70 24.87
C CYS A 166 3.04 33.34 23.98
N MET A 167 3.61 34.32 23.27
CA MET A 167 4.81 34.12 22.46
C MET A 167 6.01 33.65 23.30
N ARG A 168 6.24 34.31 24.44
CA ARG A 168 7.33 33.98 25.37
C ARG A 168 7.17 32.57 25.89
N ALA A 169 5.98 32.24 26.37
CA ALA A 169 5.64 30.91 26.87
C ALA A 169 5.82 29.85 25.78
N PHE A 170 5.34 30.10 24.56
CA PHE A 170 5.48 29.18 23.44
C PHE A 170 6.95 28.86 23.12
N VAL A 171 7.78 29.90 22.93
CA VAL A 171 9.20 29.68 22.64
C VAL A 171 9.87 28.93 23.77
N TRP A 172 9.56 29.30 25.02
CA TRP A 172 10.14 28.69 26.21
C TRP A 172 9.81 27.19 26.33
N VAL A 173 8.53 26.84 26.23
CA VAL A 173 8.04 25.48 26.48
C VAL A 173 8.29 24.57 25.29
N PHE A 174 8.14 25.05 24.07
CA PHE A 174 8.10 24.16 22.90
C PHE A 174 9.37 24.21 22.05
N LEU A 175 10.07 25.35 21.96
CA LEU A 175 11.30 25.43 21.17
C LEU A 175 12.56 25.25 22.01
N VAL A 176 12.51 25.67 23.27
CA VAL A 176 13.68 25.80 24.13
C VAL A 176 13.83 24.65 25.11
N ASP A 177 12.75 24.17 25.72
CA ASP A 177 12.75 23.00 26.60
C ASP A 177 13.04 21.76 25.76
N ILE A 178 14.25 21.21 25.90
CA ILE A 178 14.71 20.03 25.18
C ILE A 178 14.43 18.82 26.06
N ARG A 179 13.61 17.89 25.56
CA ARG A 179 13.38 16.58 26.20
C ARG A 179 13.76 15.49 25.23
N SER A 180 14.34 14.41 25.75
CA SER A 180 14.82 13.31 24.91
C SER A 180 15.70 13.81 23.74
N GLU A 181 16.52 14.83 24.02
CA GLU A 181 17.47 15.42 23.09
C GLU A 181 16.86 16.13 21.85
N VAL A 182 15.58 16.49 21.88
CA VAL A 182 14.95 17.33 20.84
C VAL A 182 14.04 18.40 21.47
N PRO A 183 13.72 19.50 20.78
CA PRO A 183 12.72 20.46 21.27
C PRO A 183 11.37 19.79 21.55
N GLN A 184 10.68 20.19 22.62
CA GLN A 184 9.34 19.65 22.92
C GLN A 184 8.34 19.75 21.76
N ALA A 185 8.43 20.79 20.93
CA ALA A 185 7.62 20.94 19.73
C ALA A 185 7.72 19.75 18.78
N HIS A 186 8.86 19.04 18.78
CA HIS A 186 9.06 17.84 17.99
C HIS A 186 8.25 16.68 18.57
N ILE A 187 8.33 16.48 19.89
CA ILE A 187 7.65 15.39 20.60
C ILE A 187 6.12 15.52 20.48
N PHE A 188 5.60 16.74 20.53
CA PHE A 188 4.17 17.01 20.40
C PHE A 188 3.72 17.26 18.96
N ASN A 189 4.51 16.91 17.94
CA ASN A 189 4.12 17.13 16.55
C ASN A 189 3.24 15.98 16.02
N PRO A 190 1.92 16.16 15.85
CA PRO A 190 1.04 15.09 15.39
C PRO A 190 1.16 14.80 13.89
N LEU A 191 2.04 15.51 13.17
CA LEU A 191 2.28 15.32 11.75
C LEU A 191 3.42 14.33 11.48
N HIS A 192 4.17 13.94 12.51
CA HIS A 192 5.28 12.99 12.39
C HIS A 192 4.78 11.59 12.77
N SER A 193 5.30 10.57 12.09
CA SER A 193 5.10 9.19 12.56
C SER A 193 5.81 9.01 13.90
N SER A 194 5.15 8.33 14.83
CA SER A 194 5.73 7.90 16.10
C SER A 194 5.64 6.38 16.30
N ARG A 195 5.43 5.59 15.22
CA ARG A 195 5.42 4.12 15.31
C ARG A 195 6.79 3.59 15.75
N PRO A 196 6.90 2.50 16.53
CA PRO A 196 8.18 1.94 16.96
C PRO A 196 9.13 1.49 15.82
N GLU A 197 8.60 1.10 14.66
CA GLU A 197 9.42 0.85 13.47
C GLU A 197 10.01 2.13 12.86
N ASP A 198 9.40 3.29 13.16
CA ASP A 198 9.86 4.63 12.80
C ASP A 198 10.54 5.36 13.98
N VAL A 199 10.32 4.87 15.22
CA VAL A 199 10.78 5.37 16.52
C VAL A 199 11.52 4.24 17.20
N ILE A 200 12.82 4.29 17.05
CA ILE A 200 13.65 3.16 17.44
C ILE A 200 13.67 3.00 18.96
N GLU A 201 13.43 1.78 19.44
CA GLU A 201 13.43 1.46 20.87
C GLU A 201 14.81 1.68 21.52
N GLU A 202 14.81 2.38 22.66
CA GLU A 202 15.99 2.66 23.48
C GLU A 202 16.72 1.34 23.84
N GLY A 203 17.98 1.21 23.40
CA GLY A 203 18.81 0.02 23.62
C GLY A 203 18.91 -0.97 22.44
N THR A 204 18.36 -0.62 21.28
CA THR A 204 18.59 -1.36 20.01
C THR A 204 19.78 -0.77 19.24
N PRO A 205 20.52 -1.56 18.42
CA PRO A 205 21.62 -1.05 17.59
C PRO A 205 21.19 0.05 16.62
N GLU A 206 19.94 0.04 16.17
CA GLU A 206 19.34 1.08 15.37
C GLU A 206 19.19 2.40 16.17
N PHE A 207 18.94 2.37 17.48
CA PHE A 207 18.83 3.56 18.35
C PHE A 207 20.18 4.26 18.43
N ASP A 208 21.24 3.48 18.67
CA ASP A 208 22.62 3.95 18.69
C ASP A 208 23.08 4.49 17.31
N LEU A 209 22.43 4.07 16.21
CA LEU A 209 22.68 4.56 14.85
C LEU A 209 21.85 5.80 14.48
N LEU A 210 20.72 6.05 15.14
CA LEU A 210 19.83 7.18 14.85
C LEU A 210 20.04 8.36 15.81
N GLU A 211 20.55 8.11 17.02
CA GLU A 211 21.37 9.04 17.81
C GLU A 211 22.58 9.54 16.98
N TYR A 212 22.95 8.81 15.92
CA TYR A 212 23.94 9.20 14.92
C TYR A 212 23.34 9.87 13.67
N GLN A 213 22.15 9.47 13.18
CA GLN A 213 21.59 9.95 11.89
C GLN A 213 20.63 11.14 11.98
N LEU A 214 19.87 11.34 13.07
CA LEU A 214 19.16 12.61 13.32
C LEU A 214 20.13 13.75 13.71
N TYR A 215 21.37 13.39 14.05
CA TYR A 215 22.40 14.26 14.62
C TYR A 215 23.60 14.51 13.70
N GLU A 216 23.64 13.95 12.49
CA GLU A 216 24.77 14.12 11.56
C GLU A 216 24.71 15.38 10.69
N GLU A 217 23.68 16.21 10.82
CA GLU A 217 23.66 17.52 10.16
C GLU A 217 23.89 18.63 11.19
N ASP A 218 25.17 18.94 11.46
CA ASP A 218 25.62 20.20 12.09
C ASP A 218 24.82 21.42 11.55
N THR A 219 24.36 21.34 10.30
CA THR A 219 23.53 22.31 9.59
C THR A 219 22.11 22.48 10.16
N ILE A 220 21.46 21.42 10.66
CA ILE A 220 20.13 21.52 11.28
C ILE A 220 20.21 22.26 12.61
N LEU A 221 21.09 21.82 13.51
CA LEU A 221 21.28 22.46 14.81
C LEU A 221 21.74 23.91 14.65
N CYS A 222 22.73 24.14 13.78
CA CYS A 222 23.24 25.48 13.47
C CYS A 222 22.14 26.39 12.94
N GLY A 223 21.39 25.96 11.93
CA GLY A 223 20.28 26.75 11.38
C GLY A 223 19.18 27.02 12.40
N PHE A 224 18.85 26.03 13.24
CA PHE A 224 17.90 26.18 14.34
C PHE A 224 18.34 27.26 15.33
N CYS A 225 19.60 27.23 15.79
CA CYS A 225 20.17 28.21 16.71
C CYS A 225 20.09 29.65 16.18
N TYR A 226 20.35 29.88 14.89
CA TYR A 226 20.20 31.21 14.28
C TYR A 226 18.75 31.68 14.20
N VAL A 227 17.81 30.79 13.86
CA VAL A 227 16.39 31.14 13.83
C VAL A 227 15.87 31.42 15.24
N LEU A 228 16.32 30.63 16.22
CA LEU A 228 15.97 30.81 17.62
C LEU A 228 16.54 32.11 18.20
N GLU A 229 17.80 32.44 17.91
CA GLU A 229 18.37 33.75 18.26
C GLU A 229 17.54 34.89 17.67
N TYR A 230 17.21 34.81 16.37
CA TYR A 230 16.39 35.84 15.72
C TYR A 230 15.06 36.02 16.43
N LEU A 231 14.37 34.92 16.73
CA LEU A 231 13.09 34.92 17.41
C LEU A 231 13.20 35.49 18.83
N LEU A 232 14.20 35.08 19.60
CA LEU A 232 14.47 35.60 20.93
C LEU A 232 14.79 37.10 20.89
N ASN A 233 15.53 37.59 19.91
CA ASN A 233 15.80 39.02 19.75
C ASN A 233 14.52 39.83 19.42
N LYS A 234 13.53 39.22 18.76
CA LYS A 234 12.23 39.87 18.50
C LYS A 234 11.36 39.94 19.74
N ILE A 235 11.35 38.88 20.56
CA ILE A 235 10.48 38.73 21.73
C ILE A 235 11.10 39.37 22.98
N PHE A 236 12.42 39.32 23.07
CA PHE A 236 13.26 39.79 24.17
C PHE A 236 14.42 40.66 23.64
N PRO A 237 14.15 41.89 23.17
CA PRO A 237 15.20 42.74 22.63
C PRO A 237 16.32 42.99 23.65
N ASN A 238 17.57 42.78 23.23
CA ASN A 238 18.79 42.96 24.03
C ASN A 238 18.93 42.01 25.24
N TYR A 239 18.18 40.91 25.28
CA TYR A 239 18.28 39.95 26.37
C TYR A 239 19.54 39.08 26.28
N LEU A 240 19.89 38.63 25.07
CA LEU A 240 21.08 37.81 24.84
C LEU A 240 22.33 38.69 24.76
N ASN A 241 23.31 38.42 25.63
CA ASN A 241 24.63 39.04 25.56
C ASN A 241 25.60 38.23 24.67
N ASN A 242 26.78 38.78 24.37
CA ASN A 242 27.76 38.11 23.48
C ASN A 242 28.22 36.74 23.98
N GLU A 243 28.32 36.54 25.30
CA GLU A 243 28.70 35.25 25.87
C GLU A 243 27.60 34.21 25.66
N MET A 244 26.35 34.60 25.87
CA MET A 244 25.17 33.78 25.62
C MET A 244 25.05 33.39 24.15
N LEU A 245 25.22 34.36 23.23
CA LEU A 245 25.20 34.12 21.79
C LEU A 245 26.32 33.16 21.37
N THR A 246 27.52 33.32 21.94
CA THR A 246 28.63 32.41 21.65
C THR A 246 28.26 30.98 22.07
N ARG A 247 27.74 30.80 23.29
CA ARG A 247 27.32 29.48 23.80
C ARG A 247 26.23 28.82 22.95
N LEU A 248 25.25 29.59 22.48
CA LEU A 248 24.17 29.09 21.64
C LEU A 248 24.70 28.60 20.27
N HIS A 249 25.57 29.37 19.62
CA HIS A 249 26.08 29.04 18.28
C HIS A 249 27.23 28.04 18.27
N THR A 250 27.88 27.81 19.41
CA THR A 250 28.88 26.75 19.56
C THR A 250 28.29 25.47 20.17
N ALA A 251 26.96 25.36 20.26
CA ALA A 251 26.33 24.15 20.75
C ALA A 251 26.59 23.00 19.76
N GLU A 252 27.19 21.91 20.26
CA GLU A 252 27.53 20.73 19.45
C GLU A 252 26.38 19.72 19.39
N ASN A 253 25.36 19.87 20.25
CA ASN A 253 24.18 19.02 20.31
C ASN A 253 23.01 19.74 21.00
N TRP A 254 21.81 19.15 20.92
CA TRP A 254 20.60 19.69 21.56
C TRP A 254 20.71 19.79 23.08
N LYS A 255 21.47 18.92 23.74
CA LYS A 255 21.72 18.99 25.18
C LYS A 255 22.53 20.23 25.58
N ALA A 256 23.45 20.68 24.73
CA ALA A 256 24.19 21.93 24.95
C ALA A 256 23.27 23.15 24.80
N VAL A 257 22.31 23.09 23.87
CA VAL A 257 21.23 24.08 23.72
C VAL A 257 20.34 24.10 24.97
N ASP A 258 19.91 22.94 25.46
CA ASP A 258 19.13 22.81 26.70
C ASP A 258 19.85 23.40 27.92
N LEU A 259 21.14 23.09 28.08
CA LEU A 259 21.93 23.60 29.18
C LEU A 259 22.09 25.12 29.10
N PHE A 260 22.26 25.67 27.90
CA PHE A 260 22.26 27.11 27.68
C PHE A 260 20.94 27.73 28.19
N TYR A 261 19.80 27.13 27.87
CA TYR A 261 18.49 27.64 28.25
C TYR A 261 18.11 27.41 29.71
N SER A 262 18.50 26.29 30.31
CA SER A 262 18.33 26.05 31.74
C SER A 262 18.99 27.16 32.59
N ASN A 263 20.08 27.75 32.09
CA ASN A 263 20.68 28.92 32.74
C ASN A 263 19.83 30.19 32.55
N LEU A 264 19.32 30.43 31.34
CA LEU A 264 18.39 31.53 31.07
C LEU A 264 17.09 31.42 31.87
N HIS A 265 16.67 30.19 32.19
CA HIS A 265 15.46 29.90 32.97
C HIS A 265 15.55 30.56 34.35
N ASN A 266 16.67 30.32 35.02
CA ASN A 266 16.90 30.85 36.36
C ASN A 266 16.94 32.38 36.32
N ASP A 267 17.56 32.99 35.31
CA ASP A 267 17.59 34.44 35.19
C ASP A 267 16.19 35.02 34.92
N PHE A 268 15.39 34.37 34.08
CA PHE A 268 14.08 34.86 33.68
C PHE A 268 13.00 34.69 34.78
N PHE A 269 13.02 33.57 35.50
CA PHE A 269 11.96 33.20 36.45
C PHE A 269 12.31 33.47 37.91
N THR A 270 13.60 33.50 38.27
CA THR A 270 14.02 33.77 39.66
C THR A 270 14.10 35.27 39.97
N GLU A 271 14.32 36.12 38.96
CA GLU A 271 14.27 37.58 39.10
C GLU A 271 12.87 38.18 38.84
N GLY A 272 11.93 37.37 38.34
CA GLY A 272 10.56 37.78 38.07
C GLY A 272 9.68 37.86 39.33
N LYS A 273 8.89 38.94 39.46
CA LYS A 273 7.78 39.07 40.43
C LYS A 273 6.85 37.85 40.38
N GLU A 274 6.23 37.47 41.50
CA GLU A 274 5.23 36.37 41.61
C GLU A 274 4.18 36.38 40.49
N GLU A 275 3.82 37.56 39.97
CA GLU A 275 2.96 37.81 38.79
C GLU A 275 3.35 36.97 37.54
N TYR A 276 4.62 36.60 37.38
CA TYR A 276 5.12 35.78 36.26
C TYR A 276 5.03 34.27 36.49
N MET A 277 4.94 33.81 37.74
CA MET A 277 4.67 32.38 38.02
C MET A 277 3.21 32.04 37.73
N TRP A 278 2.28 32.99 37.91
CA TRP A 278 0.89 32.79 37.52
C TRP A 278 0.81 32.59 36.00
N ALA A 279 1.57 33.38 35.21
CA ALA A 279 1.60 33.42 33.73
C ALA A 279 1.82 32.04 33.06
N TRP A 280 2.44 31.10 33.78
CA TRP A 280 2.80 29.76 33.32
C TRP A 280 1.63 28.79 33.19
N TYR A 281 0.53 29.06 33.88
CA TYR A 281 -0.65 28.19 33.91
C TYR A 281 -1.80 28.71 33.03
N PHE A 282 -1.58 29.74 32.19
CA PHE A 282 -2.70 30.53 31.69
C PHE A 282 -3.33 30.10 30.38
N HIS A 283 -4.64 29.96 30.53
CA HIS A 283 -5.70 30.38 29.62
C HIS A 283 -5.76 31.93 29.49
N ILE A 284 -4.74 32.57 28.88
CA ILE A 284 -4.70 34.04 28.62
C ILE A 284 -5.77 34.42 27.60
N PHE A 285 -5.86 33.63 26.53
CA PHE A 285 -6.85 33.83 25.48
C PHE A 285 -7.82 32.68 25.47
N ASN A 286 -9.11 32.98 25.65
CA ASN A 286 -10.17 32.00 25.51
C ASN A 286 -10.88 32.19 24.17
N ALA A 287 -11.37 31.11 23.58
CA ALA A 287 -12.21 31.17 22.39
C ALA A 287 -13.62 31.65 22.74
N GLN A 288 -14.14 32.62 21.97
CA GLN A 288 -15.56 33.01 22.02
C GLN A 288 -16.46 31.99 21.35
N SER A 289 -15.93 31.32 20.33
CA SER A 289 -16.63 30.32 19.56
C SER A 289 -15.63 29.31 18.99
N PRO A 290 -16.00 28.03 18.93
CA PRO A 290 -15.10 27.03 18.40
C PRO A 290 -14.89 27.23 16.89
N ILE A 291 -13.69 26.89 16.38
CA ILE A 291 -13.37 26.99 14.96
C ILE A 291 -14.39 26.18 14.17
N GLN A 292 -15.15 26.87 13.32
CA GLN A 292 -16.20 26.26 12.50
C GLN A 292 -15.61 25.66 11.20
N ASN A 293 -16.25 24.62 10.68
CA ASN A 293 -15.82 23.92 9.45
C ASN A 293 -15.71 24.85 8.22
N GLU A 294 -16.53 25.91 8.15
CA GLU A 294 -16.51 26.90 7.05
C GLU A 294 -15.17 27.63 6.96
N VAL A 295 -14.49 27.82 8.10
CA VAL A 295 -13.16 28.45 8.16
C VAL A 295 -12.14 27.62 7.39
N LEU A 296 -12.26 26.30 7.42
CA LEU A 296 -11.33 25.38 6.75
C LEU A 296 -11.66 25.12 5.29
N THR A 297 -12.88 25.44 4.84
CA THR A 297 -13.35 25.15 3.48
C THR A 297 -12.35 25.58 2.39
N PRO A 298 -11.72 26.77 2.44
CA PRO A 298 -10.75 27.17 1.44
C PRO A 298 -9.50 26.28 1.40
N ILE A 299 -9.04 25.82 2.56
CA ILE A 299 -7.84 24.97 2.69
C ILE A 299 -8.16 23.55 2.21
N LEU A 300 -9.31 23.01 2.63
CA LEU A 300 -9.72 21.63 2.36
C LEU A 300 -10.00 21.33 0.89
N GLN A 301 -10.13 22.35 0.04
CA GLN A 301 -10.20 22.16 -1.42
C GLN A 301 -8.94 21.49 -1.98
N GLU A 302 -7.82 21.55 -1.26
CA GLU A 302 -6.58 20.89 -1.64
C GLU A 302 -6.49 19.42 -1.22
N TYR A 303 -7.41 18.96 -0.36
CA TYR A 303 -7.38 17.60 0.15
C TYR A 303 -7.49 16.60 -1.00
N LYS A 304 -6.57 15.64 -0.99
CA LYS A 304 -6.61 14.47 -1.86
C LYS A 304 -6.50 13.26 -0.95
N GLU A 305 -7.47 12.37 -1.09
CA GLU A 305 -7.51 11.13 -0.35
C GLU A 305 -6.23 10.31 -0.62
N PRO A 306 -5.46 9.97 0.41
CA PRO A 306 -4.28 9.14 0.25
C PRO A 306 -4.60 7.78 -0.36
N GLN A 307 -3.68 7.27 -1.17
CA GLN A 307 -3.79 5.96 -1.80
C GLN A 307 -3.10 4.93 -0.91
N LEU A 308 -3.91 4.19 -0.15
CA LEU A 308 -3.41 3.19 0.78
C LEU A 308 -3.25 1.83 0.10
N SER A 309 -2.18 1.14 0.42
CA SER A 309 -2.00 -0.29 0.17
C SER A 309 -3.07 -1.12 0.89
N LEU A 310 -3.23 -2.39 0.50
CA LEU A 310 -4.17 -3.28 1.17
C LEU A 310 -3.84 -3.44 2.66
N THR A 311 -2.55 -3.51 3.00
CA THR A 311 -2.10 -3.66 4.40
C THR A 311 -2.49 -2.43 5.21
N GLU A 312 -2.20 -1.22 4.72
CA GLU A 312 -2.58 0.04 5.39
C GLU A 312 -4.10 0.17 5.53
N GLN A 313 -4.88 -0.23 4.51
CA GLN A 313 -6.34 -0.25 4.61
C GLN A 313 -6.82 -1.21 5.70
N LEU A 314 -6.25 -2.40 5.79
CA LEU A 314 -6.59 -3.37 6.84
C LEU A 314 -6.18 -2.84 8.21
N GLU A 315 -4.97 -2.29 8.36
CA GLU A 315 -4.54 -1.67 9.62
C GLU A 315 -5.50 -0.56 10.07
N GLN A 316 -5.94 0.29 9.15
CA GLN A 316 -6.92 1.33 9.42
C GLN A 316 -8.28 0.75 9.89
N ILE A 317 -8.75 -0.33 9.26
CA ILE A 317 -9.99 -1.02 9.66
C ILE A 317 -9.89 -1.59 11.08
N PHE A 318 -8.71 -2.11 11.42
CA PHE A 318 -8.37 -2.66 12.72
C PHE A 318 -7.76 -1.61 13.67
N LEU A 319 -7.83 -0.32 13.33
CA LEU A 319 -7.39 0.79 14.17
C LEU A 319 -5.96 0.62 14.71
N TRP A 320 -5.08 -0.04 13.93
CA TRP A 320 -3.68 -0.35 14.26
C TRP A 320 -3.45 -1.19 15.53
N TYR A 321 -4.51 -1.72 16.15
CA TYR A 321 -4.36 -2.65 17.27
C TYR A 321 -3.88 -4.03 16.80
N ASP A 322 -3.26 -4.75 17.72
CA ASP A 322 -2.95 -6.15 17.48
C ASP A 322 -4.21 -7.02 17.36
N ILE A 323 -4.02 -8.19 16.75
CA ILE A 323 -5.07 -9.14 16.45
C ILE A 323 -4.84 -10.42 17.25
N GLY A 324 -5.88 -10.97 17.85
CA GLY A 324 -5.96 -12.36 18.27
C GLY A 324 -6.69 -13.14 17.17
N PHE A 325 -5.95 -14.02 16.49
CA PHE A 325 -6.45 -14.72 15.31
C PHE A 325 -7.03 -16.10 15.68
N LEU A 326 -8.34 -16.28 15.45
CA LEU A 326 -9.04 -17.54 15.66
C LEU A 326 -9.44 -18.14 14.30
N ASP A 327 -8.65 -19.11 13.83
CA ASP A 327 -8.89 -19.79 12.55
C ASP A 327 -9.90 -20.95 12.65
N ALA A 328 -11.17 -20.69 12.30
CA ALA A 328 -12.22 -21.71 12.30
C ALA A 328 -12.15 -22.65 11.07
N SER A 329 -11.35 -22.34 10.04
CA SER A 329 -11.19 -23.19 8.85
C SER A 329 -10.50 -24.53 9.16
N SER A 330 -9.77 -24.58 10.28
CA SER A 330 -9.01 -25.74 10.74
C SER A 330 -9.87 -26.86 11.38
N ASN A 331 -11.19 -26.66 11.51
CA ASN A 331 -12.16 -27.55 12.19
C ASN A 331 -11.92 -27.78 13.69
N SER A 332 -10.98 -27.07 14.34
CA SER A 332 -10.76 -27.24 15.79
C SER A 332 -11.83 -26.57 16.66
N PHE A 333 -12.58 -25.61 16.12
CA PHE A 333 -13.71 -24.96 16.80
C PHE A 333 -14.67 -24.34 15.76
N THR A 334 -15.87 -23.95 16.21
CA THR A 334 -16.89 -23.32 15.37
C THR A 334 -16.88 -21.80 15.52
N GLY A 335 -16.44 -21.08 14.49
CA GLY A 335 -16.30 -19.63 14.51
C GLY A 335 -17.57 -18.86 14.90
N HIS A 336 -18.75 -19.26 14.40
CA HIS A 336 -20.02 -18.59 14.72
C HIS A 336 -20.40 -18.67 16.22
N VAL A 337 -20.18 -19.81 16.88
CA VAL A 337 -20.46 -19.96 18.32
C VAL A 337 -19.51 -19.09 19.12
N THR A 338 -18.24 -19.05 18.74
CA THR A 338 -17.24 -18.22 19.41
C THR A 338 -17.59 -16.74 19.29
N PHE A 339 -17.87 -16.26 18.08
CA PHE A 339 -18.23 -14.87 17.84
C PHE A 339 -19.47 -14.45 18.63
N THR A 340 -20.57 -15.21 18.52
CA THR A 340 -21.83 -14.87 19.20
C THR A 340 -21.70 -14.91 20.73
N THR A 341 -20.93 -15.85 21.28
CA THR A 341 -20.67 -15.94 22.73
C THR A 341 -19.85 -14.76 23.22
N LEU A 342 -18.81 -14.35 22.48
CA LEU A 342 -17.99 -13.18 22.83
C LEU A 342 -18.82 -11.90 22.76
N LEU A 343 -19.59 -11.72 21.68
CA LEU A 343 -20.46 -10.56 21.51
C LEU A 343 -21.46 -10.42 22.66
N ASP A 344 -22.18 -11.50 23.00
CA ASP A 344 -23.09 -11.56 24.15
C ASP A 344 -22.40 -11.12 25.45
N GLY A 345 -21.17 -11.61 25.68
CA GLY A 345 -20.38 -11.30 26.87
C GLY A 345 -20.02 -9.82 26.95
N ILE A 346 -19.54 -9.24 25.84
CA ILE A 346 -19.14 -7.83 25.76
C ILE A 346 -20.35 -6.92 25.96
N VAL A 347 -21.47 -7.21 25.28
CA VAL A 347 -22.72 -6.46 25.40
C VAL A 347 -23.21 -6.45 26.85
N LYS A 348 -23.28 -7.62 27.50
CA LYS A 348 -23.69 -7.73 28.91
C LYS A 348 -22.78 -6.94 29.84
N ASN A 349 -21.47 -6.97 29.61
CA ASN A 349 -20.52 -6.20 30.39
C ASN A 349 -20.72 -4.68 30.19
N ARG A 350 -20.88 -4.21 28.95
CA ARG A 350 -21.16 -2.77 28.67
C ARG A 350 -22.43 -2.29 29.35
N MET A 351 -23.50 -3.07 29.25
CA MET A 351 -24.76 -2.76 29.94
C MET A 351 -24.59 -2.69 31.46
N ALA A 352 -23.81 -3.61 32.05
CA ALA A 352 -23.58 -3.63 33.49
C ALA A 352 -22.81 -2.40 33.99
N VAL A 353 -21.90 -1.85 33.19
CA VAL A 353 -21.15 -0.63 33.54
C VAL A 353 -21.78 0.67 33.03
N SER A 354 -22.93 0.58 32.34
CA SER A 354 -23.63 1.72 31.73
C SER A 354 -22.73 2.56 30.80
N ASN A 355 -21.85 1.90 30.05
CA ASN A 355 -21.02 2.58 29.04
C ASN A 355 -21.89 2.85 27.79
N PRO A 356 -22.06 4.13 27.37
CA PRO A 356 -22.87 4.48 26.20
C PRO A 356 -22.17 4.26 24.86
N ASP A 357 -20.85 4.05 24.84
CA ASP A 357 -20.09 3.94 23.60
C ASP A 357 -20.47 2.63 22.87
N PRO A 358 -20.50 2.64 21.52
CA PRO A 358 -20.82 1.45 20.74
C PRO A 358 -19.66 0.45 20.75
N ILE A 359 -19.99 -0.84 20.69
CA ILE A 359 -19.03 -1.94 20.52
C ILE A 359 -18.63 -2.00 19.05
N GLN A 360 -17.33 -1.95 18.80
CA GLN A 360 -16.79 -2.01 17.45
C GLN A 360 -16.83 -3.45 16.90
N VAL A 361 -17.50 -3.63 15.77
CA VAL A 361 -17.59 -4.89 15.04
C VAL A 361 -17.09 -4.68 13.61
N ARG A 362 -16.33 -5.65 13.08
CA ARG A 362 -15.99 -5.71 11.65
C ARG A 362 -16.57 -6.96 11.02
N VAL A 363 -17.20 -6.79 9.86
CA VAL A 363 -17.68 -7.88 9.02
C VAL A 363 -16.81 -7.90 7.78
N ILE A 364 -15.96 -8.92 7.66
CA ILE A 364 -15.02 -9.06 6.56
C ILE A 364 -15.58 -10.06 5.56
N LYS A 365 -15.91 -9.58 4.38
CA LYS A 365 -16.45 -10.36 3.27
C LYS A 365 -15.31 -10.86 2.40
N HIS A 366 -15.35 -12.13 2.05
CA HIS A 366 -14.40 -12.79 1.18
C HIS A 366 -15.11 -13.26 -0.09
N PRO A 367 -15.05 -12.47 -1.18
CA PRO A 367 -15.77 -12.78 -2.41
C PRO A 367 -15.29 -14.09 -3.05
N THR A 368 -16.24 -14.90 -3.49
CA THR A 368 -16.02 -16.15 -4.23
C THR A 368 -17.00 -16.29 -5.38
N TYR A 369 -16.95 -17.41 -6.11
CA TYR A 369 -17.84 -17.66 -7.24
C TYR A 369 -19.31 -17.81 -6.83
N ASP A 370 -19.59 -18.48 -5.70
CA ASP A 370 -20.95 -18.82 -5.26
C ASP A 370 -21.57 -17.78 -4.31
N GLY A 371 -20.79 -16.79 -3.87
CA GLY A 371 -21.19 -15.79 -2.88
C GLY A 371 -19.97 -15.31 -2.08
N ASN A 372 -20.14 -15.07 -0.79
CA ASN A 372 -19.08 -14.63 0.11
C ASN A 372 -18.90 -15.60 1.28
N TYR A 373 -17.65 -15.83 1.68
CA TYR A 373 -17.33 -16.25 3.03
C TYR A 373 -17.22 -15.03 3.93
N TYR A 374 -17.49 -15.21 5.22
CA TYR A 374 -17.50 -14.12 6.20
C TYR A 374 -16.56 -14.44 7.36
N SER A 375 -15.69 -13.50 7.66
CA SER A 375 -14.96 -13.42 8.93
C SER A 375 -15.53 -12.27 9.75
N TYR A 376 -15.52 -12.41 11.08
CA TYR A 376 -16.06 -11.40 11.98
C TYR A 376 -15.01 -11.01 13.01
N ALA A 377 -14.92 -9.73 13.34
CA ALA A 377 -14.01 -9.24 14.36
C ALA A 377 -14.72 -8.40 15.42
N LEU A 378 -14.27 -8.53 16.67
CA LEU A 378 -14.73 -7.75 17.81
C LEU A 378 -13.55 -7.04 18.46
N LEU A 379 -13.69 -5.75 18.73
CA LEU A 379 -12.71 -5.01 19.52
C LEU A 379 -12.94 -5.32 21.00
N ILE A 380 -11.93 -5.86 21.66
CA ILE A 380 -11.91 -6.04 23.10
C ILE A 380 -11.24 -4.82 23.69
N GLU A 381 -12.05 -3.90 24.21
CA GLU A 381 -11.54 -2.66 24.77
C GLU A 381 -11.01 -2.85 26.19
N ARG A 382 -9.83 -2.30 26.46
CA ARG A 382 -9.24 -2.26 27.79
C ARG A 382 -8.53 -0.93 28.04
N TYR A 383 -9.27 0.00 28.63
CA TYR A 383 -8.76 1.31 29.02
C TYR A 383 -7.96 1.26 30.33
N GLY A 384 -6.74 1.77 30.31
CA GLY A 384 -5.98 2.20 31.49
C GLY A 384 -5.90 3.72 31.58
N LEU A 385 -5.32 4.25 32.67
CA LEU A 385 -5.20 5.71 32.86
C LEU A 385 -4.37 6.40 31.76
N ASN A 386 -3.34 5.74 31.21
CA ASN A 386 -2.44 6.28 30.18
C ASN A 386 -2.01 5.22 29.13
N THR A 387 -2.75 4.12 29.04
CA THR A 387 -2.36 2.97 28.22
C THR A 387 -3.60 2.32 27.64
N ASP A 388 -3.58 2.04 26.35
CA ASP A 388 -4.62 1.31 25.67
C ASP A 388 -4.14 -0.10 25.35
N TYR A 389 -4.71 -1.10 26.02
CA TYR A 389 -4.41 -2.52 25.80
C TYR A 389 -5.54 -3.21 25.02
N SER A 390 -6.29 -2.43 24.23
CA SER A 390 -7.34 -2.97 23.38
C SER A 390 -6.74 -3.80 22.25
N GLY A 391 -7.52 -4.77 21.78
CA GLY A 391 -7.10 -5.66 20.71
C GLY A 391 -8.30 -6.28 20.02
N TRP A 392 -8.12 -6.69 18.77
CA TRP A 392 -9.18 -7.34 18.02
C TRP A 392 -9.15 -8.84 18.22
N ILE A 393 -10.32 -9.47 18.35
CA ILE A 393 -10.45 -10.91 18.17
C ILE A 393 -11.10 -11.17 16.82
N VAL A 394 -10.37 -11.81 15.91
CA VAL A 394 -10.85 -12.16 14.57
C VAL A 394 -11.27 -13.62 14.56
N CYS A 395 -12.56 -13.87 14.36
CA CYS A 395 -13.10 -15.18 14.09
C CYS A 395 -13.13 -15.39 12.57
N TYR A 396 -12.13 -16.09 12.05
CA TYR A 396 -11.90 -16.25 10.62
C TYR A 396 -12.75 -17.35 9.99
N SER A 397 -13.31 -17.09 8.81
CA SER A 397 -14.13 -18.02 8.01
C SER A 397 -15.27 -18.68 8.81
N CYS A 398 -16.14 -17.85 9.42
CA CYS A 398 -17.23 -18.28 10.29
C CYS A 398 -18.48 -18.78 9.56
N SER A 399 -18.86 -18.13 8.46
CA SER A 399 -20.13 -18.35 7.78
C SER A 399 -20.06 -18.02 6.29
N THR A 400 -21.15 -18.29 5.55
CA THR A 400 -21.29 -18.03 4.11
C THR A 400 -22.67 -17.47 3.80
N ASP A 401 -22.85 -16.70 2.73
CA ASP A 401 -24.19 -16.24 2.29
C ASP A 401 -24.86 -17.16 1.25
N PHE A 402 -24.22 -18.29 0.92
CA PHE A 402 -24.75 -19.30 0.01
C PHE A 402 -25.16 -20.59 0.74
N SER A 403 -25.81 -21.48 0.01
CA SER A 403 -26.49 -22.66 0.56
C SER A 403 -25.55 -23.59 1.34
N GLY A 404 -26.00 -24.10 2.49
CA GLY A 404 -25.29 -25.08 3.29
C GLY A 404 -25.36 -24.73 4.78
N THR A 405 -24.56 -25.42 5.58
CA THR A 405 -24.46 -25.16 7.02
C THR A 405 -23.88 -23.77 7.32
N GLY A 406 -22.97 -23.28 6.47
CA GLY A 406 -22.42 -21.92 6.56
C GLY A 406 -23.48 -20.82 6.39
N GLY A 407 -24.48 -21.05 5.53
CA GLY A 407 -25.65 -20.18 5.38
C GLY A 407 -26.45 -20.05 6.67
N TYR A 408 -26.78 -21.18 7.30
CA TYR A 408 -27.46 -21.18 8.60
C TYR A 408 -26.65 -20.46 9.69
N TYR A 409 -25.32 -20.62 9.70
CA TYR A 409 -24.46 -19.89 10.65
C TYR A 409 -24.46 -18.39 10.39
N ASN A 410 -24.57 -17.97 9.13
CA ASN A 410 -24.68 -16.57 8.78
C ASN A 410 -25.97 -15.96 9.34
N ASP A 411 -27.10 -16.63 9.14
CA ASP A 411 -28.40 -16.18 9.65
C ASP A 411 -28.36 -15.98 11.17
N VAL A 412 -27.78 -16.93 11.91
CA VAL A 412 -27.64 -16.83 13.38
C VAL A 412 -26.79 -15.64 13.81
N ILE A 413 -25.70 -15.35 13.09
CA ILE A 413 -24.84 -14.19 13.39
C ILE A 413 -25.58 -12.89 13.08
N GLN A 414 -26.26 -12.81 11.92
CA GLN A 414 -27.00 -11.61 11.51
C GLN A 414 -28.15 -11.32 12.46
N ASP A 415 -28.95 -12.32 12.86
CA ASP A 415 -30.00 -12.18 13.87
C ASP A 415 -29.46 -11.57 15.17
N LYS A 416 -28.24 -11.98 15.57
CA LYS A 416 -27.58 -11.51 16.78
C LYS A 416 -27.02 -10.08 16.63
N LEU A 417 -26.50 -9.72 15.46
CA LEU A 417 -26.08 -8.36 15.16
C LEU A 417 -27.29 -7.40 15.14
N GLU A 418 -28.41 -7.83 14.55
CA GLU A 418 -29.68 -7.09 14.56
C GLU A 418 -30.23 -6.93 15.98
N GLU A 419 -30.16 -7.97 16.83
CA GLU A 419 -30.57 -7.91 18.24
C GLU A 419 -29.87 -6.75 19.00
N TYR A 420 -28.61 -6.48 18.67
CA TYR A 420 -27.77 -5.51 19.37
C TYR A 420 -27.47 -4.24 18.58
N GLU A 421 -28.07 -4.01 17.41
CA GLU A 421 -27.74 -2.93 16.47
C GLU A 421 -27.49 -1.56 17.15
N SER A 422 -28.38 -1.16 18.08
CA SER A 422 -28.25 0.12 18.81
C SER A 422 -27.02 0.28 19.71
N MET A 423 -26.30 -0.81 19.98
CA MET A 423 -25.10 -0.86 20.81
C MET A 423 -23.83 -1.17 19.99
N LEU A 424 -23.96 -1.39 18.67
CA LEU A 424 -22.86 -1.82 17.82
C LEU A 424 -22.50 -0.73 16.80
N GLU A 425 -21.21 -0.59 16.52
CA GLU A 425 -20.73 0.08 15.31
C GLU A 425 -20.17 -0.99 14.38
N ILE A 426 -20.95 -1.34 13.37
CA ILE A 426 -20.61 -2.37 12.39
C ILE A 426 -20.00 -1.72 11.15
N LYS A 427 -18.76 -2.09 10.81
CA LYS A 427 -18.15 -1.75 9.52
C LYS A 427 -17.92 -3.00 8.69
N GLU A 428 -18.34 -2.93 7.44
CA GLU A 428 -18.11 -4.01 6.48
C GLU A 428 -16.91 -3.71 5.60
N TYR A 429 -16.12 -4.73 5.28
CA TYR A 429 -15.01 -4.61 4.34
C TYR A 429 -14.87 -5.85 3.48
N SER A 430 -14.49 -5.69 2.22
CA SER A 430 -14.36 -6.81 1.27
C SER A 430 -12.90 -6.99 0.88
N VAL A 431 -12.38 -8.20 1.06
CA VAL A 431 -10.98 -8.53 0.80
C VAL A 431 -10.84 -10.01 0.45
N ASP A 432 -9.88 -10.32 -0.41
CA ASP A 432 -9.55 -11.71 -0.72
C ASP A 432 -9.22 -12.50 0.55
N GLU A 433 -9.75 -13.72 0.61
CA GLU A 433 -9.65 -14.59 1.79
C GLU A 433 -8.20 -14.85 2.20
N ILE A 434 -7.34 -15.15 1.21
CA ILE A 434 -5.95 -15.52 1.42
C ILE A 434 -5.13 -14.30 1.87
N GLN A 435 -5.38 -13.15 1.24
CA GLN A 435 -4.74 -11.88 1.63
C GLN A 435 -5.11 -11.48 3.07
N PHE A 436 -6.38 -11.64 3.45
CA PHE A 436 -6.81 -11.34 4.81
C PHE A 436 -6.22 -12.28 5.84
N LYS A 437 -6.23 -13.60 5.56
CA LYS A 437 -5.59 -14.60 6.43
C LYS A 437 -4.11 -14.28 6.67
N ARG A 438 -3.41 -13.88 5.61
CA ARG A 438 -2.00 -13.47 5.70
C ARG A 438 -1.81 -12.30 6.65
N PHE A 439 -2.59 -11.23 6.47
CA PHE A 439 -2.55 -10.06 7.33
C PHE A 439 -2.80 -10.42 8.81
N CYS A 440 -3.81 -11.25 9.10
CA CYS A 440 -4.09 -11.65 10.48
C CYS A 440 -2.96 -12.48 11.10
N LEU A 441 -2.34 -13.38 10.34
CA LEU A 441 -1.22 -14.20 10.82
C LEU A 441 0.03 -13.36 11.14
N GLU A 442 0.31 -12.33 10.35
CA GLU A 442 1.43 -11.39 10.59
C GLU A 442 1.21 -10.53 11.84
N ARG A 443 -0.04 -10.30 12.22
CA ARG A 443 -0.44 -9.43 13.34
C ARG A 443 -0.87 -10.18 14.59
N ASP A 444 -0.85 -11.51 14.58
CA ASP A 444 -1.37 -12.30 15.70
C ASP A 444 -0.49 -12.18 16.95
N VAL A 445 -1.05 -11.71 18.07
CA VAL A 445 -0.30 -11.54 19.34
C VAL A 445 0.27 -12.86 19.84
N SER A 446 -0.51 -13.94 19.69
CA SER A 446 -0.07 -15.28 20.12
C SER A 446 1.15 -15.76 19.34
N SER A 447 1.31 -15.28 18.11
CA SER A 447 2.48 -15.51 17.30
C SER A 447 3.67 -14.65 17.71
N LYS A 448 3.49 -13.40 18.16
CA LYS A 448 4.62 -12.50 18.49
C LYS A 448 5.34 -12.87 19.79
N GLU A 449 4.63 -13.34 20.81
CA GLU A 449 5.21 -13.56 22.16
C GLU A 449 5.79 -14.97 22.40
N ASP A 450 5.41 -15.97 21.60
CA ASP A 450 5.89 -17.35 21.74
C ASP A 450 6.75 -17.75 20.52
N ILE A 451 8.01 -18.17 20.74
CA ILE A 451 8.91 -18.68 19.70
C ILE A 451 8.25 -19.82 18.91
N ILE A 452 7.42 -20.63 19.58
CA ILE A 452 6.67 -21.72 18.94
C ILE A 452 5.51 -21.16 18.11
N GLY A 453 4.84 -20.11 18.61
CA GLY A 453 3.82 -19.36 17.89
C GLY A 453 4.36 -18.72 16.61
N GLN A 454 5.51 -18.05 16.67
CA GLN A 454 6.22 -17.49 15.51
C GLN A 454 6.48 -18.57 14.46
N GLN A 455 7.09 -19.69 14.87
CA GLN A 455 7.41 -20.79 13.95
C GLN A 455 6.17 -21.44 13.32
N LEU A 456 5.07 -21.54 14.07
CA LEU A 456 3.81 -22.09 13.56
C LEU A 456 3.14 -21.14 12.57
N SER A 457 3.06 -19.84 12.88
CA SER A 457 2.54 -18.82 11.98
C SER A 457 3.38 -18.72 10.70
N GLU A 458 4.71 -18.74 10.82
CA GLU A 458 5.62 -18.80 9.66
C GLU A 458 5.39 -20.06 8.81
N LEU A 459 5.20 -21.22 9.45
CA LEU A 459 4.93 -22.48 8.76
C LEU A 459 3.57 -22.44 8.03
N GLU A 460 2.54 -21.88 8.66
CA GLU A 460 1.22 -21.70 8.05
C GLU A 460 1.25 -20.71 6.90
N TYR A 461 1.96 -19.58 7.08
CA TYR A 461 2.25 -18.62 6.02
C TYR A 461 2.97 -19.30 4.86
N MET A 462 4.03 -20.06 5.13
CA MET A 462 4.78 -20.79 4.11
C MET A 462 3.90 -21.81 3.39
N LYS A 463 3.02 -22.53 4.10
CA LYS A 463 2.08 -23.47 3.46
C LYS A 463 1.14 -22.75 2.50
N LEU A 464 0.63 -21.58 2.91
CA LEU A 464 -0.27 -20.74 2.11
C LEU A 464 0.42 -20.27 0.82
N VAL A 465 1.64 -19.74 0.94
CA VAL A 465 2.47 -19.33 -0.19
C VAL A 465 2.74 -20.52 -1.11
N VAL A 466 3.10 -21.68 -0.57
CA VAL A 466 3.35 -22.89 -1.36
C VAL A 466 2.09 -23.36 -2.11
N SER A 467 0.89 -23.26 -1.52
CA SER A 467 -0.35 -23.57 -2.22
C SER A 467 -0.62 -22.63 -3.40
N GLU A 468 -0.44 -21.30 -3.22
CA GLU A 468 -0.60 -20.34 -4.32
C GLU A 468 0.35 -20.64 -5.49
N TYR A 469 1.62 -20.93 -5.20
CA TYR A 469 2.60 -21.27 -6.23
C TYR A 469 2.25 -22.58 -6.93
N LYS A 470 1.71 -23.58 -6.22
CA LYS A 470 1.25 -24.83 -6.84
C LYS A 470 0.10 -24.59 -7.82
N GLU A 471 -0.87 -23.75 -7.47
CA GLU A 471 -1.97 -23.41 -8.38
C GLU A 471 -1.47 -22.66 -9.61
N LYS A 472 -0.58 -21.67 -9.45
CA LYS A 472 0.05 -20.95 -10.57
C LYS A 472 0.82 -21.91 -11.49
N ILE A 473 1.58 -22.86 -10.92
CA ILE A 473 2.31 -23.88 -11.69
C ILE A 473 1.33 -24.80 -12.44
N HIS A 474 0.22 -25.21 -11.81
CA HIS A 474 -0.79 -26.01 -12.49
C HIS A 474 -1.46 -25.25 -13.64
N GLY A 475 -1.77 -23.96 -13.46
CA GLY A 475 -2.26 -23.09 -14.53
C GLY A 475 -1.27 -23.00 -15.69
N PHE A 476 0.00 -22.71 -15.41
CA PHE A 476 1.04 -22.63 -16.42
C PHE A 476 1.24 -23.95 -17.18
N ASN A 477 1.20 -25.09 -16.49
CA ASN A 477 1.32 -26.41 -17.11
C ASN A 477 0.13 -26.71 -18.04
N ARG A 478 -1.08 -26.30 -17.67
CA ARG A 478 -2.26 -26.43 -18.51
C ARG A 478 -2.13 -25.61 -19.79
N ASP A 479 -1.73 -24.35 -19.67
CA ASP A 479 -1.58 -23.44 -20.82
C ASP A 479 -0.44 -23.88 -21.74
N SER A 480 0.67 -24.34 -21.16
CA SER A 480 1.81 -24.89 -21.92
C SER A 480 1.41 -26.14 -22.71
N LYS A 481 0.59 -27.02 -22.14
CA LYS A 481 0.08 -28.20 -22.85
C LYS A 481 -0.79 -27.82 -24.04
N VAL A 482 -1.71 -26.86 -23.86
CA VAL A 482 -2.56 -26.36 -24.95
C VAL A 482 -1.72 -25.75 -26.07
N LEU A 483 -0.65 -25.02 -25.73
CA LEU A 483 0.26 -24.46 -26.73
C LEU A 483 1.04 -25.54 -27.48
N LEU A 484 1.54 -26.56 -26.78
CA LEU A 484 2.24 -27.69 -27.39
C LEU A 484 1.33 -28.46 -28.36
N ASP A 485 0.10 -28.75 -27.98
CA ASP A 485 -0.89 -29.44 -28.82
C ASP A 485 -1.19 -28.65 -30.11
N LYS A 486 -1.27 -27.32 -30.01
CA LYS A 486 -1.41 -26.42 -31.18
C LYS A 486 -0.19 -26.45 -32.08
N ILE A 487 1.02 -26.41 -31.52
CA ILE A 487 2.28 -26.47 -32.28
C ILE A 487 2.42 -27.82 -33.00
N GLU A 488 2.06 -28.93 -32.34
CA GLU A 488 2.11 -30.27 -32.95
C GLU A 488 1.10 -30.40 -34.09
N SER A 489 -0.13 -29.91 -33.90
CA SER A 489 -1.16 -29.87 -34.94
C SER A 489 -0.70 -29.03 -36.15
N ALA A 490 -0.10 -27.87 -35.91
CA ALA A 490 0.43 -27.01 -36.97
C ALA A 490 1.59 -27.68 -37.74
N ARG A 491 2.46 -28.44 -37.07
CA ARG A 491 3.55 -29.20 -37.73
C ARG A 491 3.02 -30.27 -38.69
N GLY A 492 1.95 -30.98 -38.30
CA GLY A 492 1.26 -31.92 -39.18
C GLY A 492 0.77 -31.23 -40.45
N LEU A 493 -0.05 -30.19 -40.27
CA LEU A 493 -0.66 -29.43 -41.37
C LEU A 493 0.38 -28.81 -42.32
N ILE A 494 1.49 -28.28 -41.79
CA ILE A 494 2.59 -27.74 -42.61
C ILE A 494 3.23 -28.85 -43.46
N THR A 495 3.41 -30.05 -42.91
CA THR A 495 4.01 -31.18 -43.64
C THR A 495 3.12 -31.61 -44.80
N GLU A 496 1.80 -31.65 -44.58
CA GLU A 496 0.83 -31.95 -45.62
C GLU A 496 0.82 -30.87 -46.71
N LEU A 497 0.82 -29.59 -46.32
CA LEU A 497 0.83 -28.47 -47.26
C LEU A 497 2.10 -28.45 -48.12
N LEU A 498 3.26 -28.71 -47.53
CA LEU A 498 4.52 -28.82 -48.25
C LEU A 498 4.51 -29.99 -49.24
N THR A 499 3.90 -31.12 -48.85
CA THR A 499 3.73 -32.29 -49.70
C THR A 499 2.81 -31.99 -50.88
N TYR A 500 1.65 -31.40 -50.63
CA TYR A 500 0.72 -30.95 -51.67
C TYR A 500 1.42 -29.98 -52.63
N TYR A 501 2.13 -28.99 -52.10
CA TYR A 501 2.84 -28.02 -52.93
C TYR A 501 3.87 -28.69 -53.83
N HIS A 502 4.74 -29.53 -53.26
CA HIS A 502 5.76 -30.27 -54.01
C HIS A 502 5.13 -31.11 -55.14
N LYS A 503 4.09 -31.90 -54.84
CA LYS A 503 3.45 -32.76 -55.83
C LYS A 503 2.66 -31.98 -56.89
N SER A 504 2.09 -30.83 -56.54
CA SER A 504 1.43 -29.94 -57.50
C SER A 504 2.39 -29.36 -58.54
N GLN A 505 3.71 -29.42 -58.34
CA GLN A 505 4.70 -29.02 -59.34
C GLN A 505 5.01 -30.13 -60.36
N GLU A 506 4.76 -31.39 -60.00
CA GLU A 506 5.08 -32.56 -60.83
C GLU A 506 3.90 -33.00 -61.71
N LEU A 507 2.68 -32.61 -61.34
CA LEU A 507 1.44 -33.14 -61.92
C LEU A 507 0.62 -32.03 -62.60
N THR A 508 0.12 -32.30 -63.82
CA THR A 508 -0.64 -31.31 -64.58
C THR A 508 -2.15 -31.32 -64.28
N GLU A 509 -2.77 -32.44 -63.91
CA GLU A 509 -4.21 -32.49 -63.58
C GLU A 509 -4.53 -33.52 -62.46
N SER A 510 -5.26 -33.07 -61.43
CA SER A 510 -5.80 -33.82 -60.27
C SER A 510 -4.89 -34.12 -59.05
N ILE A 511 -4.62 -33.08 -58.24
CA ILE A 511 -4.12 -33.22 -56.86
C ILE A 511 -5.05 -32.48 -55.89
N ASP A 512 -5.34 -33.10 -54.75
CA ASP A 512 -6.15 -32.51 -53.68
C ASP A 512 -5.51 -32.75 -52.31
N TRP A 513 -5.83 -31.90 -51.35
CA TRP A 513 -5.24 -31.90 -50.00
C TRP A 513 -6.32 -31.73 -48.95
N ASN A 514 -6.18 -32.49 -47.85
CA ASN A 514 -7.12 -32.54 -46.75
C ASN A 514 -8.54 -32.89 -47.22
N VAL A 515 -8.67 -34.09 -47.79
CA VAL A 515 -9.93 -34.58 -48.35
C VAL A 515 -10.60 -35.55 -47.38
N THR A 516 -11.82 -35.23 -46.97
CA THR A 516 -12.61 -36.13 -46.11
C THR A 516 -13.50 -37.05 -46.96
N GLN A 517 -13.22 -38.36 -46.94
CA GLN A 517 -14.02 -39.37 -47.65
C GLN A 517 -14.43 -40.50 -46.70
N LYS A 518 -15.74 -40.78 -46.60
CA LYS A 518 -16.31 -41.83 -45.75
C LYS A 518 -15.74 -41.82 -44.31
N SER A 519 -15.70 -40.64 -43.68
CA SER A 519 -15.17 -40.41 -42.32
C SER A 519 -13.66 -40.60 -42.11
N ASN A 520 -12.88 -40.80 -43.17
CA ASN A 520 -11.42 -40.77 -43.11
C ASN A 520 -10.92 -39.44 -43.71
N GLU A 521 -10.00 -38.77 -43.00
CA GLU A 521 -9.23 -37.65 -43.53
C GLU A 521 -8.06 -38.21 -44.35
N LEU A 522 -7.91 -37.72 -45.58
CA LEU A 522 -6.83 -38.08 -46.50
C LEU A 522 -5.92 -36.85 -46.67
N ASP A 523 -4.66 -36.99 -46.27
CA ASP A 523 -3.74 -35.86 -46.24
C ASP A 523 -3.50 -35.29 -47.64
N VAL A 524 -2.93 -36.07 -48.57
CA VAL A 524 -2.79 -35.66 -49.99
C VAL A 524 -3.17 -36.79 -50.92
N ILE A 525 -3.97 -36.50 -51.94
CA ILE A 525 -4.35 -37.47 -52.97
C ILE A 525 -4.04 -36.93 -54.36
N TYR A 526 -3.59 -37.81 -55.26
CA TYR A 526 -3.36 -37.42 -56.65
C TYR A 526 -3.48 -38.58 -57.64
N SER A 527 -3.74 -38.25 -58.90
CA SER A 527 -3.66 -39.19 -60.02
C SER A 527 -2.41 -38.91 -60.85
N VAL A 528 -1.70 -39.96 -61.26
CA VAL A 528 -0.53 -39.84 -62.15
C VAL A 528 -0.96 -39.87 -63.62
N ASP A 529 -2.06 -40.57 -63.90
CA ASP A 529 -2.73 -40.74 -65.20
C ASP A 529 -4.16 -41.29 -64.97
N ASP A 530 -4.91 -41.64 -66.03
CA ASP A 530 -6.22 -42.32 -65.94
C ASP A 530 -6.13 -43.73 -65.31
N GLU A 531 -4.91 -44.22 -65.04
CA GLU A 531 -4.64 -45.60 -64.61
C GLU A 531 -4.26 -45.73 -63.14
N LYS A 532 -3.63 -44.73 -62.53
CA LYS A 532 -3.05 -44.85 -61.19
C LYS A 532 -3.34 -43.67 -60.27
N SER A 533 -3.89 -43.99 -59.10
CA SER A 533 -4.19 -43.05 -58.01
C SER A 533 -3.32 -43.33 -56.78
N MET A 534 -2.95 -42.29 -56.04
CA MET A 534 -2.10 -42.36 -54.84
C MET A 534 -2.76 -41.65 -53.65
N ILE A 535 -2.61 -42.24 -52.46
CA ILE A 535 -2.82 -41.59 -51.16
C ILE A 535 -1.44 -41.39 -50.52
N ILE A 536 -1.13 -40.15 -50.18
CA ILE A 536 0.02 -39.82 -49.35
C ILE A 536 -0.47 -39.56 -47.94
N GLU A 537 0.15 -40.23 -46.97
CA GLU A 537 0.01 -39.92 -45.55
C GLU A 537 1.27 -39.20 -45.04
N CYS A 538 1.12 -38.02 -44.48
CA CYS A 538 2.20 -37.15 -44.05
C CYS A 538 2.46 -37.32 -42.55
N LYS A 539 3.73 -37.46 -42.16
CA LYS A 539 4.13 -37.60 -40.76
C LYS A 539 5.32 -36.70 -40.48
N TYR A 540 5.23 -35.91 -39.41
CA TYR A 540 6.29 -34.98 -39.05
C TYR A 540 7.47 -35.66 -38.33
N SER A 541 7.20 -36.69 -37.52
CA SER A 541 8.21 -37.34 -36.66
C SER A 541 8.31 -38.85 -36.87
N ASP A 542 9.43 -39.41 -36.42
CA ASP A 542 9.73 -40.85 -36.44
C ASP A 542 9.33 -41.58 -35.14
N HIS A 543 8.69 -40.88 -34.20
CA HIS A 543 8.17 -41.40 -32.93
C HIS A 543 6.73 -41.94 -33.04
N ILE A 544 6.27 -42.22 -34.26
CA ILE A 544 4.93 -42.70 -34.53
C ILE A 544 4.82 -44.22 -34.31
N ASP A 545 3.61 -44.67 -33.96
CA ASP A 545 3.26 -46.09 -33.98
C ASP A 545 3.05 -46.54 -35.43
N LEU A 546 4.10 -47.05 -36.06
CA LEU A 546 4.06 -47.48 -37.46
C LEU A 546 3.03 -48.58 -37.72
N GLU A 547 2.79 -49.49 -36.77
CA GLU A 547 1.82 -50.58 -36.99
C GLU A 547 0.39 -50.03 -37.09
N ASP A 548 0.05 -49.09 -36.21
CA ASP A 548 -1.25 -48.41 -36.25
C ASP A 548 -1.38 -47.52 -37.48
N GLU A 549 -0.34 -46.78 -37.87
CA GLU A 549 -0.37 -45.94 -39.06
C GLU A 549 -0.48 -46.76 -40.35
N PHE A 550 0.22 -47.89 -40.47
CA PHE A 550 0.04 -48.82 -41.60
C PHE A 550 -1.38 -49.40 -41.64
N ARG A 551 -1.95 -49.75 -40.48
CA ARG A 551 -3.33 -50.24 -40.39
C ARG A 551 -4.33 -49.17 -40.84
N LYS A 552 -4.16 -47.92 -40.41
CA LYS A 552 -4.97 -46.77 -40.85
C LYS A 552 -4.86 -46.55 -42.35
N LEU A 553 -3.64 -46.52 -42.90
CA LEU A 553 -3.43 -46.31 -44.33
C LEU A 553 -4.01 -47.48 -45.16
N ALA A 554 -3.81 -48.71 -44.74
CA ALA A 554 -4.40 -49.89 -45.38
C ALA A 554 -5.93 -49.83 -45.38
N LYS A 555 -6.54 -49.39 -44.27
CA LYS A 555 -7.98 -49.15 -44.18
C LYS A 555 -8.41 -48.05 -45.17
N LYS A 556 -7.72 -46.90 -45.20
CA LYS A 556 -7.97 -45.81 -46.16
C LYS A 556 -7.92 -46.30 -47.61
N ILE A 557 -6.90 -47.08 -47.97
CA ILE A 557 -6.72 -47.69 -49.30
C ILE A 557 -7.87 -48.66 -49.65
N ASN A 558 -8.33 -49.47 -48.71
CA ASN A 558 -9.40 -50.45 -48.95
C ASN A 558 -10.79 -49.80 -49.04
N GLU A 559 -11.02 -48.71 -48.33
CA GLU A 559 -12.33 -48.06 -48.23
C GLU A 559 -12.53 -46.94 -49.26
N CYS A 560 -11.45 -46.35 -49.76
CA CYS A 560 -11.47 -45.26 -50.73
C CYS A 560 -11.34 -45.76 -52.16
N THR A 561 -12.13 -45.16 -53.06
CA THR A 561 -11.94 -45.27 -54.50
C THR A 561 -11.70 -43.88 -55.05
N ILE A 562 -10.58 -43.71 -55.75
CA ILE A 562 -10.19 -42.46 -56.37
C ILE A 562 -10.32 -42.69 -57.88
N PHE A 563 -11.24 -41.96 -58.52
CA PHE A 563 -11.62 -42.15 -59.93
C PHE A 563 -12.03 -43.59 -60.29
N GLY A 564 -12.72 -44.26 -59.36
CA GLY A 564 -13.24 -45.63 -59.58
C GLY A 564 -12.19 -46.74 -59.42
N LYS A 565 -10.96 -46.41 -59.02
CA LYS A 565 -9.87 -47.38 -58.80
C LYS A 565 -9.39 -47.35 -57.35
N LYS A 566 -8.79 -48.46 -56.92
CA LYS A 566 -8.17 -48.61 -55.60
C LYS A 566 -6.79 -47.93 -55.63
N PRO A 567 -6.51 -46.96 -54.74
CA PRO A 567 -5.25 -46.25 -54.76
C PRO A 567 -4.11 -47.06 -54.14
N ASP A 568 -2.88 -46.72 -54.50
CA ASP A 568 -1.67 -47.10 -53.77
C ASP A 568 -1.44 -46.12 -52.61
N GLY A 569 -0.76 -46.55 -51.55
CA GLY A 569 -0.36 -45.70 -50.42
C GLY A 569 1.12 -45.36 -50.41
N VAL A 570 1.47 -44.21 -49.82
CA VAL A 570 2.86 -43.87 -49.50
C VAL A 570 2.92 -42.99 -48.26
N PHE A 571 3.96 -43.16 -47.45
CA PHE A 571 4.22 -42.28 -46.32
C PHE A 571 5.25 -41.20 -46.68
N TYR A 572 4.96 -39.96 -46.32
CA TYR A 572 5.88 -38.84 -46.45
C TYR A 572 6.29 -38.39 -45.05
N PHE A 573 7.54 -38.67 -44.71
CA PHE A 573 8.11 -38.21 -43.45
C PHE A 573 8.87 -36.91 -43.65
N TYR A 574 8.68 -35.94 -42.77
CA TYR A 574 9.50 -34.72 -42.84
C TYR A 574 10.98 -35.04 -42.63
N HIS A 575 11.29 -35.94 -41.69
CA HIS A 575 12.64 -36.42 -41.40
C HIS A 575 12.82 -37.89 -41.76
N ARG A 576 14.07 -38.30 -42.01
CA ARG A 576 14.42 -39.70 -42.25
C ARG A 576 14.12 -40.54 -41.01
N LEU A 577 13.57 -41.74 -41.23
CA LEU A 577 13.32 -42.70 -40.15
C LEU A 577 14.65 -43.19 -39.54
N ARG A 578 14.64 -43.49 -38.23
CA ARG A 578 15.77 -44.18 -37.60
C ARG A 578 15.98 -45.58 -38.18
N PRO A 579 17.21 -46.12 -38.17
CA PRO A 579 17.51 -47.43 -38.76
C PRO A 579 16.61 -48.58 -38.26
N LYS A 580 16.27 -48.59 -36.97
CA LYS A 580 15.35 -49.61 -36.41
C LYS A 580 13.93 -49.47 -36.96
N THR A 581 13.44 -48.23 -37.05
CA THR A 581 12.12 -47.88 -37.56
C THR A 581 12.01 -48.15 -39.06
N GLU A 582 13.08 -47.94 -39.82
CA GLU A 582 13.19 -48.24 -41.25
C GLU A 582 13.15 -49.76 -41.54
N ILE A 583 13.80 -50.57 -40.70
CA ILE A 583 13.68 -52.04 -40.76
C ILE A 583 12.22 -52.47 -40.52
N LEU A 584 11.57 -51.92 -39.49
CA LEU A 584 10.17 -52.22 -39.19
C LEU A 584 9.24 -51.79 -40.33
N TYR A 585 9.44 -50.59 -40.89
CA TYR A 585 8.71 -50.10 -42.05
C TYR A 585 8.79 -51.08 -43.22
N SER A 586 9.99 -51.58 -43.52
CA SER A 586 10.21 -52.56 -44.59
C SER A 586 9.45 -53.88 -44.33
N GLN A 587 9.47 -54.37 -43.09
CA GLN A 587 8.75 -55.57 -42.69
C GLN A 587 7.23 -55.42 -42.82
N LEU A 588 6.68 -54.28 -42.37
CA LEU A 588 5.25 -53.97 -42.48
C LEU A 588 4.83 -53.81 -43.94
N MET A 589 5.63 -53.13 -44.77
CA MET A 589 5.39 -53.01 -46.21
C MET A 589 5.26 -54.38 -46.89
N ASP A 590 6.17 -55.32 -46.59
CA ASP A 590 6.12 -56.68 -47.14
C ASP A 590 4.95 -57.51 -46.60
N GLN A 591 4.54 -57.27 -45.35
CA GLN A 591 3.34 -57.88 -44.79
C GLN A 591 2.08 -57.41 -45.52
N TYR A 592 1.82 -56.10 -45.57
CA TYR A 592 0.61 -55.56 -46.18
C TYR A 592 0.54 -55.79 -47.69
N ARG A 593 1.70 -55.87 -48.37
CA ARG A 593 1.76 -56.29 -49.79
C ARG A 593 1.23 -57.70 -50.00
N ARG A 594 1.53 -58.65 -49.10
CA ARG A 594 0.98 -60.02 -49.15
C ARG A 594 -0.53 -60.05 -48.89
N GLU A 595 -1.05 -59.06 -48.19
CA GLU A 595 -2.49 -58.87 -47.92
C GLU A 595 -3.23 -58.13 -49.06
N GLY A 596 -2.55 -57.81 -50.16
CA GLY A 596 -3.16 -57.14 -51.32
C GLY A 596 -3.35 -55.62 -51.16
N VAL A 597 -2.60 -55.01 -50.24
CA VAL A 597 -2.51 -53.56 -50.05
C VAL A 597 -1.14 -53.09 -50.51
N VAL A 598 -1.11 -52.18 -51.50
CA VAL A 598 0.16 -51.67 -52.05
C VAL A 598 0.52 -50.38 -51.32
N ILE A 599 1.53 -50.46 -50.45
CA ILE A 599 2.19 -49.30 -49.84
C ILE A 599 3.60 -49.23 -50.40
N GLN A 600 3.99 -48.05 -50.89
CA GLN A 600 5.30 -47.79 -51.48
C GLN A 600 6.35 -47.48 -50.41
N ASP A 601 7.62 -47.43 -50.82
CA ASP A 601 8.69 -46.97 -49.95
C ASP A 601 8.43 -45.52 -49.51
N TYR A 602 8.86 -45.17 -48.30
CA TYR A 602 8.59 -43.85 -47.74
C TYR A 602 9.48 -42.78 -48.38
N VAL A 603 8.99 -41.55 -48.36
CA VAL A 603 9.72 -40.39 -48.88
C VAL A 603 10.14 -39.48 -47.74
N VAL A 604 11.38 -38.99 -47.80
CA VAL A 604 11.88 -37.96 -46.88
C VAL A 604 11.64 -36.58 -47.49
N LEU A 605 10.56 -35.93 -47.09
CA LEU A 605 10.13 -34.66 -47.66
C LEU A 605 11.20 -33.57 -47.54
N SER A 606 11.94 -33.51 -46.41
CA SER A 606 13.00 -32.50 -46.26
C SER A 606 14.18 -32.69 -47.22
N ASP A 607 14.45 -33.91 -47.69
CA ASP A 607 15.51 -34.17 -48.66
C ASP A 607 15.02 -33.81 -50.07
N VAL A 608 13.78 -34.17 -50.40
CA VAL A 608 13.11 -33.78 -51.65
C VAL A 608 13.05 -32.25 -51.83
N LEU A 609 12.68 -31.51 -50.78
CA LEU A 609 12.66 -30.04 -50.80
C LEU A 609 14.06 -29.42 -50.95
N LYS A 610 15.11 -30.07 -50.44
CA LYS A 610 16.51 -29.62 -50.59
C LYS A 610 17.05 -29.88 -52.00
N GLU A 611 16.66 -30.99 -52.62
CA GLU A 611 17.10 -31.39 -53.96
C GLU A 611 16.42 -30.56 -55.06
N GLY A 612 15.19 -30.06 -54.84
CA GLY A 612 14.47 -29.16 -55.75
C GLY A 612 15.10 -27.77 -55.99
N LYS A 613 16.30 -27.50 -55.45
CA LYS A 613 17.04 -26.24 -55.59
C LYS A 613 17.51 -25.89 -57.01
N SER A 614 17.38 -26.77 -58.01
CA SER A 614 17.78 -26.47 -59.39
C SER A 614 16.76 -25.64 -60.19
N ASN A 615 15.51 -25.49 -59.72
CA ASN A 615 14.47 -24.66 -60.34
C ASN A 615 14.06 -23.46 -59.45
N GLN A 616 15.05 -22.69 -58.99
CA GLN A 616 14.89 -21.55 -58.07
C GLN A 616 14.05 -20.37 -58.60
N SER A 617 13.60 -20.35 -59.86
CA SER A 617 12.75 -19.25 -60.38
C SER A 617 11.27 -19.36 -59.99
N ILE A 618 10.83 -20.47 -59.40
CA ILE A 618 9.40 -20.78 -59.19
C ILE A 618 8.90 -20.41 -57.78
N TRP A 619 9.80 -20.19 -56.81
CA TRP A 619 9.44 -19.85 -55.43
C TRP A 619 8.82 -18.44 -55.24
N ASN A 620 8.86 -17.58 -56.27
CA ASN A 620 8.40 -16.19 -56.18
C ASN A 620 6.96 -15.95 -56.71
N GLY A 621 6.15 -16.99 -56.95
CA GLY A 621 4.84 -16.85 -57.60
C GLY A 621 3.62 -17.23 -56.77
N LYS A 622 2.91 -16.24 -56.22
CA LYS A 622 1.45 -16.20 -55.91
C LYS A 622 0.79 -17.25 -55.00
N LYS A 623 1.52 -17.98 -54.14
CA LYS A 623 0.89 -18.80 -53.06
C LYS A 623 1.34 -18.47 -51.64
N LEU A 624 2.29 -17.54 -51.46
CA LEU A 624 2.73 -17.05 -50.14
C LEU A 624 1.59 -16.40 -49.33
N ASP A 625 0.59 -15.82 -50.00
CA ASP A 625 -0.54 -15.15 -49.34
C ASP A 625 -1.45 -16.11 -48.58
N LYS A 626 -1.56 -17.38 -48.99
CA LYS A 626 -2.41 -18.37 -48.32
C LYS A 626 -1.74 -18.94 -47.06
N VAL A 627 -0.41 -19.07 -47.08
CA VAL A 627 0.40 -19.43 -45.90
C VAL A 627 0.47 -18.27 -44.91
N ASN A 628 0.65 -17.03 -45.40
CA ASN A 628 0.64 -15.83 -44.56
C ASN A 628 -0.74 -15.53 -43.96
N TYR A 629 -1.84 -15.95 -44.61
CA TYR A 629 -3.19 -15.87 -44.07
C TYR A 629 -3.43 -16.89 -42.95
N LEU A 630 -2.93 -18.13 -43.11
CA LEU A 630 -3.01 -19.18 -42.08
C LEU A 630 -2.11 -18.94 -40.85
N MET A 631 -1.10 -18.08 -40.98
CA MET A 631 -0.12 -17.76 -39.92
C MET A 631 -0.42 -16.43 -39.19
N LYS A 632 -1.57 -15.79 -39.46
CA LYS A 632 -1.96 -14.48 -38.90
C LYS A 632 -3.04 -14.53 -37.80
N GLU A 633 -3.56 -15.70 -37.49
CA GLU A 633 -4.33 -16.00 -36.26
C GLU A 633 -3.45 -16.79 -35.29
#